data_AF-A0A9J5WRN0-F1
#
_entry.id   AF-A0A9J5WRN0-F1
#
_cell.length_a   1.000
_cell.length_b   1.000
_cell.length_c   1.000
_cell.angle_alpha   90.00
_cell.angle_beta   90.00
_cell.angle_gamma   90.00
#
_symmetry.space_group_name_H-M   'P 1'
#
loop_
_entity.id
_entity.type
_entity.pdbx_description
1 polymer ?
#
loop_
_entity_poly.entity_id
_entity_poly.type
_entity_poly.pdbx_seq_one_letter_code
_entity_poly.pdbx_strand_id
1 'polypeptide(L)'
;MTLIWIHLKPIQEKEYQLLTNPQIKNEVRKYYIQKGFCQPRMDSYPLTEIGSRMRQFCKSWFKGPYSKWLEYSVEKDYVYCLCCYLFKDEFFHKSKSEFYTKSGFRSWNKALERFHKHVGDVNHIPGKCFNKVLDLSIYYQSIQVAFDKHFQKLKNST
;
A
#
# COMPACT_ATOMS: atom_id res chain seq x y z
N MET A 1 -22.57 6.52 -19.02
CA MET A 1 -22.51 6.83 -17.57
C MET A 1 -21.96 5.56 -16.92
N THR A 2 -20.76 5.48 -16.35
CA THR A 2 -20.14 6.38 -15.38
C THR A 2 -18.61 6.29 -15.54
N LEU A 3 -17.99 7.44 -15.80
CA LEU A 3 -16.54 7.66 -15.70
C LEU A 3 -16.12 7.50 -14.23
N ILE A 4 -14.84 7.20 -13.98
CA ILE A 4 -14.15 6.94 -12.68
C ILE A 4 -13.85 5.44 -12.43
N TRP A 5 -13.09 4.81 -13.33
CA TRP A 5 -12.32 3.58 -13.05
C TRP A 5 -10.82 3.75 -13.37
N ILE A 6 -10.28 4.98 -13.37
CA ILE A 6 -8.94 5.23 -13.93
C ILE A 6 -7.83 5.40 -12.88
N HIS A 7 -8.11 5.69 -11.62
CA HIS A 7 -7.03 6.01 -10.69
C HIS A 7 -7.10 5.17 -9.44
N LEU A 8 -6.29 4.10 -9.46
CA LEU A 8 -5.64 3.37 -8.36
C LEU A 8 -5.66 1.88 -8.71
N LYS A 9 -4.82 1.48 -9.68
CA LYS A 9 -4.41 0.08 -9.75
C LYS A 9 -3.37 -0.13 -8.63
N PRO A 10 -3.51 -1.14 -7.77
CA PRO A 10 -2.44 -1.51 -6.85
C PRO A 10 -1.20 -1.88 -7.64
N ILE A 11 -0.02 -1.73 -7.02
CA ILE A 11 1.25 -1.87 -7.74
C ILE A 11 1.27 -3.21 -8.48
N GLN A 12 1.22 -3.15 -9.81
CA GLN A 12 1.11 -4.33 -10.65
C GLN A 12 2.48 -4.99 -10.81
N GLU A 13 2.48 -6.25 -11.25
CA GLU A 13 3.68 -7.08 -11.38
C GLU A 13 4.75 -6.50 -12.35
N LYS A 14 4.34 -5.61 -13.26
CA LYS A 14 5.25 -4.85 -14.13
C LYS A 14 5.99 -3.72 -13.37
N GLU A 15 5.32 -3.10 -12.41
CA GLU A 15 5.89 -2.03 -11.57
C GLU A 15 6.79 -2.61 -10.46
N TYR A 16 6.64 -3.90 -10.15
CA TYR A 16 7.58 -4.66 -9.31
C TYR A 16 9.01 -4.61 -9.84
N GLN A 17 9.19 -4.75 -11.15
CA GLN A 17 10.52 -4.72 -11.77
C GLN A 17 11.17 -3.35 -11.58
N LEU A 18 10.38 -2.26 -11.54
CA LEU A 18 10.89 -0.93 -11.29
C LEU A 18 11.46 -0.78 -9.87
N LEU A 19 10.85 -1.44 -8.87
CA LEU A 19 11.40 -1.49 -7.51
C LEU A 19 12.66 -2.35 -7.39
N THR A 20 13.00 -3.16 -8.40
CA THR A 20 14.28 -3.89 -8.43
C THR A 20 15.40 -3.11 -9.10
N ASN A 21 15.08 -2.02 -9.82
CA ASN A 21 16.07 -1.16 -10.44
C ASN A 21 16.54 -0.06 -9.45
N PRO A 22 17.81 -0.08 -8.98
CA PRO A 22 18.30 0.89 -8.00
C PRO A 22 18.20 2.35 -8.43
N GLN A 23 18.24 2.64 -9.74
CA GLN A 23 18.24 4.02 -10.25
C GLN A 23 16.87 4.70 -10.11
N ILE A 24 15.78 3.94 -10.21
CA ILE A 24 14.41 4.49 -10.22
C ILE A 24 13.60 4.08 -9.00
N LYS A 25 14.07 3.12 -8.19
CA LYS A 25 13.37 2.57 -7.02
C LYS A 25 12.87 3.64 -6.07
N ASN A 26 13.69 4.65 -5.77
CA ASN A 26 13.31 5.72 -4.84
C ASN A 26 12.20 6.62 -5.41
N GLU A 27 12.23 6.94 -6.70
CA GLU A 27 11.18 7.71 -7.36
C GLU A 27 9.87 6.93 -7.42
N VAL A 28 9.94 5.62 -7.66
CA VAL A 28 8.77 4.73 -7.61
C VAL A 28 8.16 4.72 -6.20
N ARG A 29 8.99 4.57 -5.16
CA ARG A 29 8.53 4.63 -3.76
C ARG A 29 7.86 5.97 -3.45
N LYS A 30 8.48 7.08 -3.83
CA LYS A 30 7.93 8.43 -3.66
C LYS A 30 6.57 8.57 -4.33
N TYR A 31 6.44 8.14 -5.59
CA TYR A 31 5.18 8.20 -6.34
C TYR A 31 4.05 7.49 -5.60
N TYR A 32 4.26 6.26 -5.13
CA TYR A 32 3.20 5.50 -4.44
C TYR A 32 2.91 6.00 -3.03
N ILE A 33 3.92 6.48 -2.29
CA ILE A 33 3.70 7.09 -0.97
C ILE A 33 2.82 8.34 -1.12
N GLN A 34 3.09 9.19 -2.11
CA GLN A 34 2.29 10.39 -2.38
C GLN A 34 0.89 10.07 -2.89
N LYS A 35 0.76 9.01 -3.71
CA LYS A 35 -0.54 8.56 -4.24
C LYS A 35 -1.43 7.95 -3.15
N GLY A 36 -0.82 7.36 -2.11
CA GLY A 36 -1.52 6.71 -1.01
C GLY A 36 -2.03 5.31 -1.36
N PHE A 37 -2.62 4.65 -0.35
CA PHE A 37 -3.11 3.28 -0.45
C PHE A 37 -4.34 3.17 -1.36
N CYS A 38 -4.38 2.17 -2.24
CA CYS A 38 -5.56 1.84 -3.02
C CYS A 38 -6.63 1.13 -2.16
N GLN A 39 -7.60 1.91 -1.66
CA GLN A 39 -8.68 1.43 -0.79
C GLN A 39 -10.07 1.70 -1.37
N PRO A 40 -10.46 1.00 -2.44
CA PRO A 40 -11.75 1.20 -3.10
C PRO A 40 -12.87 0.86 -2.12
N ARG A 41 -13.79 1.80 -1.89
CA ARG A 41 -14.97 1.63 -1.04
C ARG A 41 -16.15 1.21 -1.92
N MET A 42 -16.26 -0.09 -2.14
CA MET A 42 -17.32 -0.67 -2.96
C MET A 42 -18.48 -1.15 -2.07
N ASP A 43 -19.68 -1.22 -2.65
CA ASP A 43 -20.83 -1.78 -1.94
C ASP A 43 -20.70 -3.29 -1.78
N SER A 44 -20.17 -3.96 -2.81
CA SER A 44 -19.85 -5.38 -2.83
C SER A 44 -18.47 -5.63 -3.43
N TYR A 45 -17.82 -6.70 -3.00
CA TYR A 45 -16.53 -7.16 -3.53
C TYR A 45 -16.75 -8.50 -4.26
N PRO A 46 -15.81 -8.93 -5.12
CA PRO A 46 -15.84 -10.26 -5.71
C PRO A 46 -16.06 -11.35 -4.65
N LEU A 47 -17.01 -12.24 -4.94
CA LEU A 47 -17.25 -13.44 -4.14
C LEU A 47 -16.36 -14.58 -4.66
N THR A 48 -15.62 -15.18 -3.75
CA THR A 48 -14.72 -16.30 -4.02
C THR A 48 -15.12 -17.47 -3.12
N GLU A 49 -15.24 -18.67 -3.69
CA GLU A 49 -15.46 -19.89 -2.92
C GLU A 49 -14.18 -20.27 -2.16
N ILE A 50 -14.29 -20.39 -0.83
CA ILE A 50 -13.17 -20.78 0.03
C ILE A 50 -13.64 -21.89 0.95
N GLY A 51 -13.14 -23.11 0.72
CA GLY A 51 -13.70 -24.31 1.31
C GLY A 51 -15.07 -24.58 0.70
N SER A 52 -16.13 -24.59 1.52
CA SER A 52 -17.52 -24.81 1.09
C SER A 52 -18.41 -23.57 1.26
N ARG A 53 -17.81 -22.38 1.35
CA ARG A 53 -18.55 -21.13 1.59
C ARG A 53 -18.07 -20.03 0.66
N MET A 54 -19.02 -19.26 0.13
CA MET A 54 -18.72 -18.01 -0.56
C MET A 54 -18.23 -16.98 0.46
N ARG A 55 -17.11 -16.33 0.14
CA ARG A 55 -16.46 -15.32 0.97
C ARG A 55 -16.06 -14.15 0.08
N GLN A 56 -15.93 -12.97 0.68
CA GLN A 56 -15.43 -11.78 0.01
C GLN A 56 -14.59 -10.94 0.96
N PHE A 57 -13.84 -10.00 0.39
CA PHE A 57 -13.22 -8.93 1.17
C PHE A 57 -14.29 -8.12 1.94
N CYS A 58 -14.02 -7.79 3.20
CA CYS A 58 -14.92 -6.97 4.00
C CYS A 58 -14.44 -5.52 4.05
N LYS A 59 -15.24 -4.57 3.54
CA LYS A 59 -14.92 -3.13 3.59
C LYS A 59 -14.67 -2.58 4.98
N SER A 60 -15.18 -3.23 6.03
CA SER A 60 -14.90 -2.81 7.40
C SER A 60 -13.43 -2.99 7.77
N TRP A 61 -12.65 -3.82 7.06
CA TRP A 61 -11.21 -3.95 7.28
C TRP A 61 -10.41 -2.72 6.87
N PHE A 62 -10.98 -1.85 6.02
CA PHE A 62 -10.46 -0.50 5.78
C PHE A 62 -10.82 0.49 6.89
N LYS A 63 -11.57 0.08 7.90
CA LYS A 63 -11.89 0.88 9.08
C LYS A 63 -11.19 0.25 10.29
N GLY A 64 -10.39 1.04 11.01
CA GLY A 64 -9.70 0.59 12.22
C GLY A 64 -8.24 0.20 12.00
N PRO A 65 -7.69 -0.74 12.79
CA PRO A 65 -6.24 -0.89 12.98
C PRO A 65 -5.49 -1.35 11.72
N TYR A 66 -6.18 -2.04 10.81
CA TYR A 66 -5.58 -2.55 9.57
C TYR A 66 -5.59 -1.52 8.43
N SER A 67 -6.38 -0.46 8.55
CA SER A 67 -6.59 0.53 7.48
C SER A 67 -5.28 1.16 6.97
N LYS A 68 -4.28 1.35 7.83
CA LYS A 68 -3.00 1.95 7.42
C LYS A 68 -2.06 0.98 6.69
N TRP A 69 -2.47 -0.27 6.55
CA TRP A 69 -1.66 -1.36 6.03
C TRP A 69 -2.22 -1.92 4.74
N LEU A 70 -3.54 -2.01 4.65
CA LEU A 70 -4.21 -2.76 3.59
C LEU A 70 -4.40 -1.93 2.32
N GLU A 71 -4.05 -2.54 1.20
CA GLU A 71 -4.39 -2.12 -0.15
C GLU A 71 -5.14 -3.27 -0.84
N TYR A 72 -6.13 -2.98 -1.67
CA TYR A 72 -6.92 -4.02 -2.35
C TYR A 72 -6.95 -3.84 -3.86
N SER A 73 -6.78 -4.96 -4.57
CA SER A 73 -6.97 -5.07 -6.01
C SER A 73 -8.32 -5.65 -6.34
N VAL A 74 -9.21 -4.82 -6.91
CA VAL A 74 -10.48 -5.30 -7.46
C VAL A 74 -10.24 -6.25 -8.63
N GLU A 75 -9.28 -5.91 -9.50
CA GLU A 75 -8.93 -6.70 -10.70
C GLU A 75 -8.46 -8.10 -10.33
N LYS A 76 -7.70 -8.26 -9.24
CA LYS A 76 -7.13 -9.56 -8.84
C LYS A 76 -7.89 -10.25 -7.69
N ASP A 77 -8.79 -9.55 -7.01
CA ASP A 77 -9.40 -9.98 -5.74
C ASP A 77 -8.36 -10.33 -4.65
N TYR A 78 -7.36 -9.48 -4.45
CA TYR A 78 -6.31 -9.69 -3.44
C TYR A 78 -6.04 -8.44 -2.61
N VAL A 79 -5.64 -8.68 -1.36
CA VAL A 79 -5.11 -7.67 -0.45
C VAL A 79 -3.58 -7.70 -0.44
N TYR A 80 -2.99 -6.52 -0.40
CA TYR A 80 -1.56 -6.28 -0.30
C TYR A 80 -1.25 -5.38 0.89
N CYS A 81 0.02 -5.37 1.31
CA CYS A 81 0.57 -4.36 2.20
C CYS A 81 1.54 -3.47 1.44
N LEU A 82 1.11 -2.25 1.10
CA LEU A 82 1.88 -1.30 0.29
C LEU A 82 3.27 -1.05 0.91
N CYS A 83 3.33 -0.81 2.22
CA CYS A 83 4.60 -0.59 2.93
C CYS A 83 5.55 -1.78 2.74
N CYS A 84 5.08 -3.01 2.98
CA CYS A 84 5.91 -4.20 2.84
C CYS A 84 6.36 -4.41 1.38
N TYR A 85 5.49 -4.07 0.44
CA TYR A 85 5.78 -4.17 -0.97
C TYR A 85 6.89 -3.19 -1.41
N LEU A 86 6.82 -1.92 -0.97
CA LEU A 86 7.78 -0.88 -1.30
C LEU A 86 9.19 -1.14 -0.76
N PHE A 87 9.30 -1.79 0.41
CA PHE A 87 10.57 -2.02 1.11
C PHE A 87 10.96 -3.50 1.20
N LYS A 88 10.42 -4.33 0.29
CA LYS A 88 10.66 -5.77 0.28
C LYS A 88 12.15 -6.14 0.22
N ASP A 89 12.89 -5.39 -0.57
CA ASP A 89 14.30 -5.60 -0.87
C ASP A 89 15.20 -5.22 0.31
N GLU A 90 14.70 -4.43 1.27
CA GLU A 90 15.47 -4.00 2.44
C GLU A 90 15.24 -4.91 3.65
N PHE A 91 14.05 -5.50 3.77
CA PHE A 91 13.67 -6.21 5.00
C PHE A 91 13.25 -7.67 4.81
N PHE A 92 13.00 -8.13 3.58
CA PHE A 92 12.45 -9.45 3.33
C PHE A 92 13.33 -10.36 2.47
N HIS A 93 14.66 -10.16 2.50
CA HIS A 93 15.65 -10.89 1.70
C HIS A 93 15.48 -12.43 1.61
N LYS A 94 14.78 -13.07 2.57
CA LYS A 94 14.47 -14.52 2.55
C LYS A 94 13.05 -14.87 3.02
N SER A 95 12.19 -13.88 3.27
CA SER A 95 10.87 -14.11 3.83
C SER A 95 9.84 -14.31 2.71
N LYS A 96 8.85 -15.16 2.96
CA LYS A 96 7.69 -15.40 2.08
C LYS A 96 6.41 -15.00 2.80
N SER A 97 6.27 -13.74 3.20
CA SER A 97 5.00 -13.30 3.80
C SER A 97 3.96 -13.03 2.73
N GLU A 98 2.75 -13.52 2.99
CA GLU A 98 1.60 -13.56 2.07
C GLU A 98 1.15 -12.16 1.62
N PHE A 99 1.53 -11.10 2.35
CA PHE A 99 1.06 -9.72 2.13
C PHE A 99 1.87 -8.89 1.13
N TYR A 100 3.07 -9.32 0.75
CA TYR A 100 3.91 -8.64 -0.25
C TYR A 100 4.35 -9.56 -1.39
N THR A 101 3.86 -10.81 -1.41
CA THR A 101 4.07 -11.68 -2.57
C THR A 101 3.32 -11.10 -3.77
N LYS A 102 3.81 -11.41 -4.99
CA LYS A 102 3.13 -11.06 -6.25
C LYS A 102 1.66 -11.48 -6.29
N SER A 103 1.33 -12.54 -5.56
CA SER A 103 0.02 -13.13 -5.46
C SER A 103 -0.91 -12.40 -4.48
N GLY A 104 -0.39 -11.70 -3.46
CA GLY A 104 -1.22 -11.07 -2.42
C GLY A 104 -1.97 -12.08 -1.53
N PHE A 105 -2.87 -11.55 -0.69
CA PHE A 105 -3.67 -12.32 0.27
C PHE A 105 -5.17 -12.35 -0.12
N ARG A 106 -5.75 -13.56 -0.23
CA ARG A 106 -7.19 -13.79 -0.54
C ARG A 106 -7.86 -14.82 0.36
N SER A 107 -7.22 -15.26 1.44
CA SER A 107 -7.79 -16.26 2.36
C SER A 107 -8.78 -15.59 3.32
N TRP A 108 -9.94 -15.16 2.82
CA TRP A 108 -10.94 -14.36 3.54
C TRP A 108 -11.44 -15.03 4.84
N ASN A 109 -11.46 -16.36 4.88
CA ASN A 109 -11.80 -17.13 6.08
C ASN A 109 -10.79 -16.99 7.23
N LYS A 110 -9.56 -16.52 6.96
CA LYS A 110 -8.49 -16.29 7.95
C LYS A 110 -8.05 -14.82 8.01
N ALA A 111 -8.80 -13.91 7.39
CA ALA A 111 -8.37 -12.52 7.18
C ALA A 111 -7.98 -11.82 8.48
N LEU A 112 -8.86 -11.81 9.49
CA LEU A 112 -8.59 -11.11 10.75
C LEU A 112 -7.39 -11.69 11.52
N GLU A 113 -7.27 -13.02 11.60
CA GLU A 113 -6.12 -13.69 12.20
C GLU A 113 -4.82 -13.25 11.52
N ARG A 114 -4.81 -13.26 10.19
CA ARG A 114 -3.62 -12.95 9.39
C ARG A 114 -3.29 -11.47 9.41
N PHE A 115 -4.29 -10.59 9.38
CA PHE A 115 -4.09 -9.15 9.51
C PHE A 115 -3.54 -8.81 10.90
N HIS A 116 -4.13 -9.37 11.96
CA HIS A 116 -3.66 -9.15 13.32
C HIS A 116 -2.21 -9.59 13.50
N LYS A 117 -1.87 -10.80 13.03
CA LYS A 117 -0.47 -11.28 13.06
C LYS A 117 0.48 -10.42 12.23
N HIS A 118 0.01 -9.87 11.12
CA HIS A 118 0.82 -9.01 10.26
C HIS A 118 1.08 -7.64 10.89
N VAL A 119 0.07 -6.99 11.47
CA VAL A 119 0.18 -5.62 12.01
C VAL A 119 0.59 -5.57 13.48
N GLY A 120 0.36 -6.65 14.23
CA GLY A 120 0.50 -6.68 15.68
C GLY A 120 1.94 -6.61 16.18
N ASP A 121 2.92 -6.81 15.30
CA ASP A 121 4.33 -6.69 15.64
C ASP A 121 4.97 -5.47 14.95
N VAL A 122 4.82 -4.32 15.61
CA VAL A 122 5.34 -3.02 15.16
C VAL A 122 6.87 -2.92 15.22
N ASN A 123 7.54 -3.84 15.92
CA ASN A 123 9.00 -3.90 15.98
C ASN A 123 9.59 -4.84 14.91
N HIS A 124 8.75 -5.70 14.35
CA HIS A 124 9.12 -6.58 13.25
C HIS A 124 8.99 -5.87 11.89
N ILE A 125 9.18 -6.64 10.82
CA ILE A 125 9.35 -6.12 9.48
C ILE A 125 8.20 -5.21 9.01
N PRO A 126 6.91 -5.58 9.18
CA PRO A 126 5.82 -4.70 8.77
C PRO A 126 5.93 -3.31 9.42
N GLY A 127 6.15 -3.27 10.73
CA GLY A 127 6.44 -2.03 11.47
C GLY A 127 7.58 -1.21 10.88
N LYS A 128 8.73 -1.84 10.61
CA LYS A 128 9.88 -1.16 9.97
C LYS A 128 9.55 -0.57 8.60
N CYS A 129 8.80 -1.31 7.78
CA CYS A 129 8.37 -0.82 6.47
C CYS A 129 7.41 0.37 6.60
N PHE A 130 6.48 0.31 7.57
CA PHE A 130 5.54 1.39 7.81
C PHE A 130 6.24 2.66 8.29
N ASN A 131 7.19 2.54 9.21
CA ASN A 131 7.99 3.67 9.66
C ASN A 131 8.78 4.29 8.49
N LYS A 132 9.33 3.50 7.57
CA LYS A 132 9.97 4.03 6.36
C LYS A 132 9.02 4.80 5.45
N VAL A 133 7.78 4.32 5.27
CA VAL A 133 6.75 5.09 4.55
C VAL A 133 6.48 6.42 5.25
N LEU A 134 6.33 6.40 6.59
CA LEU A 134 6.06 7.59 7.38
C LEU A 134 7.21 8.61 7.32
N ASP A 135 8.45 8.17 7.53
CA ASP A 135 9.65 9.00 7.48
C ASP A 135 9.80 9.68 6.12
N LEU A 136 9.64 8.91 5.02
CA LEU A 136 9.70 9.47 3.67
C LEU A 136 8.54 10.44 3.41
N SER A 137 7.33 10.11 3.86
CA SER A 137 6.17 11.00 3.72
C SER A 137 6.41 12.35 4.42
N ILE A 138 6.92 12.33 5.65
CA ILE A 138 7.23 13.55 6.42
C ILE A 138 8.35 14.35 5.73
N TYR A 139 9.41 13.66 5.28
CA TYR A 139 10.51 14.30 4.57
C TYR A 139 10.05 14.99 3.27
N TYR A 140 9.20 14.35 2.47
CA TYR A 140 8.70 14.98 1.24
C TYR A 140 7.76 16.15 1.52
N GLN A 141 6.95 16.07 2.58
CA GLN A 141 6.09 17.18 3.01
C GLN A 141 6.93 18.38 3.47
N SER A 142 7.99 18.16 4.25
CA SER A 142 8.84 19.25 4.75
C SER A 142 9.58 19.97 3.61
N ILE A 143 10.07 19.23 2.62
CA ILE A 143 10.67 19.79 1.41
C ILE A 143 9.66 20.64 0.63
N GLN A 144 8.45 20.12 0.41
CA GLN A 144 7.41 20.85 -0.32
C GLN A 144 7.08 22.20 0.35
N VAL A 145 6.90 22.19 1.67
CA VAL A 145 6.64 23.42 2.45
C VAL A 145 7.80 24.43 2.34
N ALA A 146 9.05 23.96 2.36
CA ALA A 146 10.21 24.85 2.21
C ALA A 146 10.26 25.50 0.81
N PHE A 147 10.00 24.73 -0.25
CA PHE A 147 9.90 25.25 -1.61
C PHE A 147 8.77 26.26 -1.77
N ASP A 148 7.58 25.96 -1.25
CA ASP A 148 6.42 26.84 -1.34
C ASP A 148 6.69 28.19 -0.64
N LYS A 149 7.31 28.16 0.55
CA LYS A 149 7.73 29.37 1.28
C LYS A 149 8.73 30.19 0.47
N HIS A 150 9.73 29.55 -0.15
CA HIS A 150 10.72 30.24 -0.97
C HIS A 150 10.06 30.91 -2.19
N PHE A 151 9.17 30.19 -2.87
CA PHE A 151 8.47 30.70 -4.04
C PHE A 151 7.50 31.85 -3.69
N GLN A 152 6.82 31.78 -2.55
CA GLN A 152 6.01 32.90 -2.04
C GLN A 152 6.86 34.13 -1.75
N LYS A 153 8.04 33.96 -1.17
CA LYS A 153 8.97 35.07 -0.92
C LYS A 153 9.39 35.75 -2.23
N LEU A 154 9.69 34.96 -3.28
CA LEU A 154 10.02 35.49 -4.61
C LEU A 154 8.86 36.30 -5.21
N LYS A 155 7.63 35.77 -5.14
CA LYS A 155 6.42 36.46 -5.61
C LYS A 155 6.15 37.77 -4.89
N ASN A 156 6.36 37.81 -3.58
CA ASN A 156 6.13 39.03 -2.78
C ASN A 156 7.25 40.06 -2.92
N SER A 157 8.35 39.71 -3.59
CA SER A 157 9.50 40.59 -3.83
C SER A 157 9.52 41.15 -5.27
N THR A 158 8.51 40.82 -6.09
CA THR A 158 8.32 41.30 -7.47
C THR A 158 7.06 42.15 -7.52
#